data_AF-A0A7V5BSG6-F1
#
_entry.id   AF-A0A7V5BSG6-F1
#
_cell.length_a   1.000
_cell.length_b   1.000
_cell.length_c   1.000
_cell.angle_alpha   90.00
_cell.angle_beta   90.00
_cell.angle_gamma   90.00
#
_symmetry.space_group_name_H-M   'P 1'
#
loop_
_entity.id
_entity.type
_entity.pdbx_description
1 polymer ?
#
loop_
_entity_poly.entity_id
_entity_poly.type
_entity_poly.pdbx_seq_one_letter_code
_entity_poly.pdbx_strand_id
1 'polypeptide(L)'
;MLTVLVVIIGFLNVVLRYVGFMIGVRLTSNMIIELQWYIYSLVFILSFPYILKYDINVRVDFLYGQWPKRRRVWLDFIGNFFFLIPFLILGSYIAWPAILQSWGLRPDGSWGAMEWSPDPSGLPRAPIKSMIIFGFFTLFLQSISEQIKYWWYLRGKVSEEILQEKEHEEPLRIE
;
A
#
# COMPACT_ATOMS: atom_id res chain seq x y z
N MET A 1 -10.86 8.80 4.38
CA MET A 1 -12.12 8.59 3.62
C MET A 1 -12.37 7.11 3.29
N LEU A 2 -11.42 6.39 2.66
CA LEU A 2 -11.58 4.95 2.36
C LEU A 2 -11.84 4.08 3.60
N THR A 3 -11.13 4.32 4.71
CA THR A 3 -11.34 3.58 5.96
C THR A 3 -12.77 3.69 6.47
N VAL A 4 -13.37 4.87 6.39
CA VAL A 4 -14.77 5.10 6.79
C VAL A 4 -15.71 4.28 5.90
N LEU A 5 -15.45 4.22 4.59
CA LEU A 5 -16.23 3.38 3.67
C LEU A 5 -16.12 1.89 4.02
N VAL A 6 -14.92 1.39 4.33
CA VAL A 6 -14.73 -0.01 4.77
C VAL A 6 -15.56 -0.30 6.03
N VAL A 7 -15.54 0.61 7.01
CA VAL A 7 -16.31 0.47 8.25
C VAL A 7 -17.82 0.48 7.97
N ILE A 8 -18.31 1.40 7.14
CA ILE A 8 -19.73 1.46 6.76
C ILE A 8 -20.17 0.18 6.06
N ILE A 9 -19.39 -0.30 5.08
CA ILE A 9 -19.71 -1.53 4.34
C ILE A 9 -19.72 -2.74 5.28
N GLY A 10 -18.72 -2.84 6.18
CA GLY A 10 -18.66 -3.90 7.17
C GLY A 10 -19.84 -3.87 8.14
N PHE A 11 -20.20 -2.68 8.63
CA PHE A 11 -21.37 -2.48 9.49
C PHE A 11 -22.67 -2.89 8.79
N LEU A 12 -22.88 -2.42 7.55
CA LEU A 12 -24.04 -2.79 6.74
C LEU A 12 -24.11 -4.30 6.51
N ASN A 13 -22.98 -4.95 6.25
CA ASN A 13 -22.94 -6.40 6.07
C ASN A 13 -23.43 -7.15 7.32
N VAL A 14 -22.96 -6.71 8.49
CA VAL A 14 -23.38 -7.27 9.79
C VAL A 14 -24.88 -7.06 10.00
N VAL A 15 -25.40 -5.86 9.78
CA VAL A 15 -26.83 -5.56 9.91
C VAL A 15 -27.67 -6.43 8.98
N LEU A 16 -27.31 -6.52 7.70
CA LEU A 16 -28.01 -7.34 6.71
C LEU A 16 -28.01 -8.82 7.08
N ARG A 17 -26.91 -9.33 7.65
CA ARG A 17 -26.82 -10.71 8.13
C ARG A 17 -27.83 -10.99 9.25
N TYR A 18 -27.86 -10.14 10.28
CA TYR A 18 -28.75 -10.33 11.43
C TYR A 18 -30.21 -10.09 11.08
N VAL A 19 -30.52 -9.02 10.34
CA VAL A 19 -31.89 -8.72 9.89
C VAL A 19 -32.39 -9.82 8.95
N GLY A 20 -31.57 -10.28 8.00
CA GLY A 20 -31.92 -11.38 7.11
C GLY A 20 -32.22 -12.67 7.87
N PHE A 21 -31.44 -12.99 8.90
CA PHE A 21 -31.71 -14.12 9.79
C PHE A 21 -33.05 -13.99 10.52
N MET A 22 -33.39 -12.81 11.05
CA MET A 22 -34.67 -12.59 11.76
C MET A 22 -35.89 -12.77 10.87
N ILE A 23 -35.81 -12.34 9.60
CA ILE A 23 -36.94 -12.37 8.64
C ILE A 23 -36.94 -13.67 7.82
N GLY A 24 -35.93 -14.53 7.99
CA GLY A 24 -35.79 -15.79 7.25
C GLY A 24 -35.36 -15.63 5.78
N VAL A 25 -34.79 -14.47 5.39
CA VAL A 25 -34.37 -14.17 4.02
C VAL A 25 -32.86 -13.88 3.96
N ARG A 26 -32.16 -14.41 2.94
CA ARG A 26 -30.74 -14.10 2.73
C ARG A 26 -30.58 -12.72 2.11
N LEU A 27 -30.21 -11.73 2.92
CA LEU A 27 -29.94 -10.35 2.48
C LEU A 27 -28.44 -10.06 2.20
N THR A 28 -27.54 -10.98 2.57
CA THR A 28 -26.10 -10.83 2.37
C THR A 28 -25.66 -11.35 1.00
N SER A 29 -24.76 -10.64 0.34
CA SER A 29 -24.10 -11.05 -0.92
C SER A 29 -22.58 -11.11 -0.74
N ASN A 30 -21.94 -12.11 -1.37
CA ASN A 30 -20.48 -12.22 -1.39
C ASN A 30 -19.83 -11.03 -2.09
N MET A 31 -20.52 -10.40 -3.05
CA MET A 31 -20.07 -9.18 -3.70
C MET A 31 -19.72 -8.08 -2.69
N ILE A 32 -20.58 -7.87 -1.68
CA ILE A 32 -20.41 -6.82 -0.66
C ILE A 32 -19.22 -7.16 0.25
N ILE A 33 -19.07 -8.44 0.60
CA ILE A 33 -17.94 -8.92 1.40
C ILE A 33 -16.64 -8.72 0.63
N GLU A 34 -16.57 -9.16 -0.61
CA GLU A 34 -15.39 -8.98 -1.46
C GLU A 34 -15.05 -7.51 -1.69
N LEU A 35 -16.07 -6.66 -1.91
CA LEU A 35 -15.87 -5.22 -2.05
C LEU A 35 -15.20 -4.62 -0.81
N GLN A 36 -15.62 -5.05 0.38
CA GLN A 36 -14.98 -4.64 1.63
C GLN A 36 -13.50 -5.02 1.66
N TRP A 37 -13.14 -6.23 1.23
CA TRP A 37 -11.74 -6.69 1.15
C TRP A 37 -10.93 -5.90 0.12
N TYR A 38 -11.55 -5.52 -1.00
CA TYR A 38 -10.90 -4.73 -2.05
C TYR A 38 -10.59 -3.33 -1.56
N ILE A 39 -11.56 -2.65 -0.94
CA ILE A 39 -11.38 -1.31 -0.40
C ILE A 39 -10.40 -1.35 0.79
N TYR A 40 -10.46 -2.37 1.63
CA TYR A 40 -9.49 -2.56 2.71
C TYR A 40 -8.06 -2.68 2.15
N SER A 41 -7.86 -3.52 1.14
CA SER A 41 -6.56 -3.65 0.46
C SER A 41 -6.07 -2.32 -0.14
N LEU A 42 -6.97 -1.54 -0.74
CA LEU A 42 -6.67 -0.20 -1.27
C LEU A 42 -6.16 0.75 -0.19
N VAL A 43 -6.70 0.68 1.04
CA VAL A 43 -6.21 1.51 2.15
C VAL A 43 -4.71 1.27 2.37
N PHE A 44 -4.26 0.01 2.41
CA PHE A 44 -2.83 -0.30 2.61
C PHE A 44 -1.97 0.10 1.42
N ILE A 45 -2.37 -0.31 0.21
CA ILE A 45 -1.63 -0.05 -1.02
C ILE A 45 -1.36 1.44 -1.19
N LEU A 46 -2.37 2.29 -0.94
CA LEU A 46 -2.25 3.74 -1.05
C LEU A 46 -1.56 4.39 0.16
N SER A 47 -1.53 3.73 1.31
CA SER A 47 -0.87 4.26 2.52
C SER A 47 0.65 4.09 2.48
N PHE A 48 1.20 3.06 1.83
CA PHE A 48 2.65 2.84 1.81
C PHE A 48 3.50 4.05 1.37
N PRO A 49 3.22 4.75 0.25
CA PRO A 49 3.99 5.93 -0.12
C PRO A 49 3.86 7.06 0.93
N TYR A 50 2.69 7.19 1.55
CA TYR A 50 2.49 8.15 2.65
C TYR A 50 3.38 7.79 3.83
N ILE A 51 3.37 6.53 4.28
CA ILE A 51 4.19 6.05 5.41
C ILE A 51 5.69 6.31 5.13
N LEU A 52 6.16 6.10 3.90
CA LEU A 52 7.55 6.40 3.54
C LEU A 52 7.85 7.91 3.53
N LYS A 53 6.91 8.74 3.06
CA LYS A 53 7.06 10.21 3.03
C LYS A 53 7.23 10.78 4.44
N TYR A 54 6.36 10.38 5.36
CA TYR A 54 6.32 10.86 6.74
C TYR A 54 7.19 10.06 7.70
N ASP A 55 7.96 9.10 7.18
CA ASP A 55 8.89 8.32 7.95
C ASP A 55 8.29 7.53 9.14
N ILE A 56 7.02 7.14 8.99
CA ILE A 56 6.23 6.42 10.01
C ILE A 56 6.63 4.94 10.09
N ASN A 57 7.49 4.47 9.17
CA ASN A 57 7.93 3.07 9.15
C ASN A 57 8.61 2.71 10.47
N VAL A 58 8.31 1.52 11.00
CA VAL A 58 8.96 1.01 12.21
C VAL A 58 10.45 0.87 11.93
N ARG A 59 11.23 1.75 12.55
CA ARG A 59 12.69 1.72 12.51
C ARG A 59 13.20 0.81 13.63
N VAL A 60 14.41 0.32 13.46
CA VAL A 60 15.05 -0.47 14.51
C VAL A 60 15.58 0.50 15.57
N ASP A 61 14.72 0.85 16.53
CA ASP A 61 14.94 1.94 17.49
C ASP A 61 16.29 1.85 18.24
N PHE A 62 16.81 0.65 18.48
CA PHE A 62 18.09 0.46 19.17
C PHE A 62 19.31 0.94 18.37
N LEU A 63 19.27 0.88 17.03
CA LEU A 63 20.36 1.41 16.20
C LEU A 63 20.31 2.93 16.12
N TYR A 64 19.11 3.50 16.06
CA TYR A 64 18.94 4.92 15.78
C TYR A 64 19.20 5.77 17.02
N GLY A 65 18.77 5.33 18.21
CA GLY A 65 18.84 6.12 19.45
C GLY A 65 20.22 6.71 19.78
N GLN A 66 21.32 6.06 19.38
CA GLN A 66 22.68 6.50 19.70
C GLN A 66 23.47 7.06 18.51
N TRP A 67 22.90 7.04 17.30
CA TRP A 67 23.63 7.45 16.10
C TRP A 67 23.39 8.91 15.73
N PRO A 68 24.45 9.64 15.29
CA PRO A 68 24.30 11.00 14.78
C PRO A 68 23.42 11.01 13.52
N LYS A 69 22.67 12.11 13.31
CA LYS A 69 21.73 12.28 12.18
C LYS A 69 22.32 11.86 10.84
N ARG A 70 23.59 12.21 10.58
CA ARG A 70 24.28 11.87 9.33
C ARG A 70 24.45 10.37 9.09
N ARG A 71 24.65 9.57 10.14
CA ARG A 71 24.71 8.09 10.03
C ARG A 71 23.33 7.49 9.77
N ARG A 72 22.30 8.03 10.43
CA ARG A 72 20.89 7.61 10.20
C ARG A 72 20.50 7.80 8.74
N VAL A 73 20.75 8.99 8.18
CA VAL A 73 20.46 9.28 6.76
C VAL A 73 21.26 8.40 5.80
N TRP A 74 22.52 8.06 6.14
CA TRP A 74 23.31 7.11 5.35
C TRP A 74 22.69 5.71 5.33
N LEU A 75 22.21 5.24 6.48
CA LEU A 75 21.53 3.94 6.59
C LEU A 75 20.21 3.95 5.79
N ASP A 76 19.41 5.02 5.91
CA ASP A 76 18.16 5.16 5.16
C ASP A 76 18.41 5.20 3.65
N PHE A 77 19.46 5.90 3.21
CA PHE A 77 19.87 5.95 1.81
C PHE A 77 20.30 4.58 1.26
N ILE A 78 21.17 3.86 1.97
CA ILE A 78 21.59 2.49 1.57
C ILE A 78 20.38 1.56 1.59
N GLY A 79 19.60 1.60 2.67
CA GLY A 79 18.42 0.77 2.88
C GLY A 79 17.44 0.89 1.71
N ASN A 80 17.12 2.14 1.37
CA ASN A 80 16.21 2.41 0.27
C ASN A 80 16.82 2.04 -1.10
N PHE A 81 18.11 2.31 -1.34
CA PHE A 81 18.76 2.01 -2.61
C PHE A 81 18.94 0.51 -2.89
N PHE A 82 19.40 -0.25 -1.89
CA PHE A 82 19.78 -1.65 -2.08
C PHE A 82 18.68 -2.64 -1.72
N PHE A 83 17.68 -2.23 -0.94
CA PHE A 83 16.60 -3.12 -0.51
C PHE A 83 15.25 -2.69 -1.07
N LEU A 84 14.80 -1.46 -0.78
CA LEU A 84 13.45 -1.04 -1.17
C LEU A 84 13.30 -0.93 -2.69
N ILE A 85 14.18 -0.18 -3.37
CA ILE A 85 14.12 0.00 -4.83
C ILE A 85 14.18 -1.35 -5.58
N PRO A 86 15.16 -2.24 -5.31
CA PRO A 86 15.21 -3.54 -5.96
C PRO A 86 14.00 -4.42 -5.65
N PHE A 87 13.49 -4.38 -4.43
CA PHE A 87 12.26 -5.09 -4.05
C PHE A 87 11.05 -4.60 -4.87
N LEU A 88 10.89 -3.29 -5.05
CA LEU A 88 9.78 -2.74 -5.83
C LEU A 88 9.88 -3.11 -7.31
N ILE A 89 11.08 -3.07 -7.88
CA ILE A 89 11.32 -3.48 -9.28
C ILE A 89 11.03 -4.97 -9.46
N LEU A 90 11.62 -5.82 -8.61
CA LEU A 90 11.46 -7.27 -8.69
C LEU A 90 10.02 -7.69 -8.43
N GLY A 91 9.40 -7.12 -7.40
CA GLY A 91 7.99 -7.35 -7.07
C GLY A 91 7.07 -6.95 -8.21
N SER A 92 7.33 -5.81 -8.85
CA SER A 92 6.57 -5.38 -10.03
C SER A 92 6.76 -6.33 -11.21
N TYR A 93 8.00 -6.76 -11.47
CA TYR A 93 8.32 -7.71 -12.53
C TYR A 93 7.61 -9.06 -12.34
N ILE A 94 7.57 -9.58 -11.11
CA ILE A 94 6.89 -10.84 -10.79
C ILE A 94 5.36 -10.68 -10.84
N ALA A 95 4.82 -9.56 -10.37
CA ALA A 95 3.37 -9.34 -10.32
C ALA A 95 2.76 -9.07 -11.71
N TRP A 96 3.52 -8.46 -12.62
CA TRP A 96 3.07 -8.06 -13.95
C TRP A 96 2.39 -9.18 -14.77
N PRO A 97 3.01 -10.37 -14.98
CA PRO A 97 2.37 -11.44 -15.74
C PRO A 97 1.08 -11.94 -15.08
N ALA A 98 1.05 -12.03 -13.74
CA ALA A 98 -0.13 -12.46 -13.00
C ALA A 98 -1.30 -11.47 -13.17
N ILE A 99 -1.01 -10.17 -13.24
CA ILE A 99 -2.02 -9.13 -13.48
C ILE A 99 -2.57 -9.23 -14.91
N LEU A 100 -1.68 -9.33 -15.91
CA LEU A 100 -2.10 -9.48 -17.30
C LEU A 100 -2.96 -10.73 -17.50
N GLN A 101 -2.59 -11.84 -16.87
CA GLN A 101 -3.40 -13.06 -16.87
C GLN A 101 -4.78 -12.81 -16.27
N SER A 102 -4.88 -12.05 -15.18
CA SER A 102 -6.16 -11.67 -14.58
C SER A 102 -7.02 -10.79 -15.49
N TRP A 103 -6.41 -9.97 -16.36
CA TRP A 103 -7.13 -9.21 -17.39
C TRP A 103 -7.57 -10.07 -18.59
N GLY A 104 -7.18 -11.34 -18.62
CA GLY A 104 -7.54 -12.29 -19.67
C GLY A 104 -6.42 -12.58 -20.67
N LEU A 105 -5.20 -12.07 -20.47
CA LEU A 105 -4.07 -12.41 -21.33
C LEU A 105 -3.67 -13.88 -21.13
N ARG A 106 -3.73 -14.65 -22.21
CA ARG A 106 -3.35 -16.07 -22.20
C ARG A 106 -1.90 -16.27 -22.64
N PRO A 107 -1.28 -17.43 -22.32
CA PRO A 107 0.10 -17.74 -22.72
C PRO A 107 0.34 -17.75 -24.24
N ASP A 108 -0.71 -17.96 -25.03
CA ASP A 108 -0.68 -17.94 -26.50
C ASP A 108 -0.74 -16.50 -27.09
N GLY A 109 -0.83 -15.48 -26.24
CA GLY A 109 -0.96 -14.07 -26.63
C GLY A 109 -2.39 -13.65 -26.99
N SER A 110 -3.38 -14.54 -26.88
CA SER A 110 -4.78 -14.21 -27.10
C SER A 110 -5.42 -13.59 -25.84
N TRP A 111 -6.46 -12.79 -26.04
CA TRP A 111 -7.25 -12.21 -24.96
C TRP A 111 -8.53 -13.03 -24.74
N GLY A 112 -8.77 -13.41 -23.48
CA GLY A 112 -9.97 -14.09 -23.02
C GLY A 112 -10.77 -13.25 -22.03
N ALA A 113 -11.65 -13.93 -21.30
CA ALA A 113 -12.40 -13.31 -20.21
C ALA A 113 -11.46 -12.97 -19.03
N MET A 114 -11.81 -11.91 -18.29
CA MET A 114 -11.13 -11.53 -17.06
C MET A 114 -11.31 -12.60 -15.98
N GLU A 115 -10.37 -12.65 -15.03
CA GLU A 115 -10.49 -13.48 -13.84
C GLU A 115 -11.59 -12.94 -12.92
N TRP A 116 -12.54 -13.81 -12.59
CA TRP A 116 -13.60 -13.57 -11.62
C TRP A 116 -13.34 -14.32 -10.32
N SER A 117 -13.87 -13.80 -9.22
CA SER A 117 -13.89 -14.53 -7.96
C SER A 117 -14.67 -15.85 -8.09
N PRO A 118 -14.19 -16.95 -7.48
CA PRO A 118 -14.88 -18.23 -7.47
C PRO A 118 -16.11 -18.23 -6.56
N ASP A 119 -16.29 -17.21 -5.71
CA ASP A 119 -17.47 -17.10 -4.86
C ASP A 119 -18.71 -16.72 -5.70
N PRO A 120 -19.89 -17.31 -5.40
CA PRO A 120 -21.13 -16.94 -6.08
C PRO A 120 -21.40 -15.44 -5.96
N SER A 121 -21.69 -14.75 -7.06
CA SER A 121 -21.83 -13.28 -7.13
C SER A 121 -20.55 -12.49 -6.76
N GLY A 122 -19.37 -13.09 -6.93
CA GLY A 122 -18.10 -12.44 -6.61
C GLY A 122 -17.65 -11.38 -7.63
N LEU A 123 -16.57 -10.66 -7.32
CA LEU A 123 -16.08 -9.53 -8.11
C LEU A 123 -14.98 -9.91 -9.11
N PRO A 124 -14.77 -9.11 -10.18
CA PRO A 124 -13.60 -9.23 -11.04
C PRO A 124 -12.31 -8.98 -10.25
N ARG A 125 -11.31 -9.85 -10.37
CA ARG A 125 -10.05 -9.76 -9.62
C ARG A 125 -8.99 -8.88 -10.28
N ALA A 126 -9.11 -8.66 -11.59
CA ALA A 126 -8.13 -7.90 -12.35
C ALA A 126 -7.91 -6.45 -11.82
N PRO A 127 -8.96 -5.69 -11.46
CA PRO A 127 -8.80 -4.33 -10.94
C PRO A 127 -7.97 -4.28 -9.66
N ILE A 128 -8.27 -5.13 -8.66
CA ILE A 128 -7.54 -5.08 -7.37
C ILE A 128 -6.09 -5.55 -7.52
N LYS A 129 -5.83 -6.54 -8.37
CA LYS A 129 -4.45 -6.98 -8.66
C LYS A 129 -3.64 -5.87 -9.34
N SER A 130 -4.26 -5.08 -10.22
CA SER A 130 -3.62 -3.94 -10.88
C SER A 130 -3.20 -2.85 -9.89
N MET A 131 -3.96 -2.69 -8.80
CA MET A 131 -3.64 -1.73 -7.76
C MET A 131 -2.32 -2.05 -7.05
N ILE A 132 -1.86 -3.31 -7.07
CA ILE A 132 -0.55 -3.68 -6.52
C ILE A 132 0.56 -2.97 -7.29
N ILE A 133 0.53 -3.01 -8.63
CA ILE A 133 1.52 -2.31 -9.47
C ILE A 133 1.39 -0.80 -9.30
N PHE A 134 0.17 -0.28 -9.19
CA PHE A 134 -0.03 1.14 -8.92
C PHE A 134 0.58 1.56 -7.57
N GLY A 135 0.41 0.76 -6.52
CA GLY A 135 1.04 0.98 -5.22
C GLY A 135 2.56 0.93 -5.29
N PHE A 136 3.12 -0.08 -5.97
CA PHE A 136 4.57 -0.19 -6.16
C PHE A 136 5.13 0.97 -6.96
N PHE A 137 4.43 1.41 -8.00
CA PHE A 137 4.83 2.56 -8.80
C PHE A 137 4.84 3.86 -7.98
N THR A 138 3.77 4.15 -7.24
CA THR A 138 3.69 5.35 -6.39
C THR A 138 4.71 5.32 -5.25
N LEU A 139 4.93 4.17 -4.62
CA LEU A 139 5.95 3.97 -3.60
C LEU A 139 7.37 4.09 -4.18
N PHE A 140 7.60 3.65 -5.42
CA PHE A 140 8.87 3.80 -6.12
C PHE A 140 9.17 5.27 -6.43
N LEU A 141 8.19 6.04 -6.90
CA LEU A 141 8.34 7.49 -7.09
C LEU A 141 8.67 8.19 -5.77
N GLN A 142 7.99 7.81 -4.67
CA GLN A 142 8.29 8.35 -3.35
C GLN A 142 9.70 7.98 -2.90
N SER A 143 10.11 6.73 -3.12
CA SER A 143 11.46 6.25 -2.80
C SER A 143 12.53 7.04 -3.56
N ILE A 144 12.33 7.34 -4.84
CA ILE A 144 13.25 8.20 -5.61
C ILE A 144 13.32 9.61 -5.00
N SER A 145 12.18 10.19 -4.63
CA SER A 145 12.15 11.51 -3.96
C SER A 145 13.01 11.51 -2.70
N GLU A 146 12.90 10.47 -1.88
CA GLU A 146 13.70 10.32 -0.66
C GLU A 146 15.18 10.12 -0.95
N GLN A 147 15.55 9.33 -1.96
CA GLN A 147 16.95 9.18 -2.35
C GLN A 147 17.60 10.49 -2.77
N ILE A 148 16.86 11.32 -3.51
CA ILE A 148 17.35 12.64 -3.90
C ILE A 148 17.59 13.49 -2.65
N LYS A 149 16.62 13.59 -1.73
CA LYS A 149 16.76 14.37 -0.50
C LYS A 149 17.95 13.91 0.34
N TYR A 150 18.08 12.60 0.57
CA TYR A 150 19.20 12.04 1.33
C TYR A 150 20.55 12.33 0.67
N TRP A 151 20.64 12.21 -0.66
CA TRP A 151 21.86 12.53 -1.40
C TRP A 151 22.29 13.99 -1.24
N TRP A 152 21.35 14.93 -1.32
CA TRP A 152 21.63 16.35 -1.15
C TRP A 152 22.06 16.70 0.28
N TYR A 153 21.40 16.10 1.28
CA TYR A 153 21.77 16.24 2.68
C TYR A 153 23.20 15.72 2.95
N LEU A 154 23.55 14.53 2.43
CA LEU A 154 24.87 13.94 2.64
C LEU A 154 26.02 14.75 2.02
N ARG A 155 25.74 15.52 0.96
CA ARG A 155 26.66 16.49 0.34
C ARG A 155 26.80 17.81 1.11
N GLY A 156 26.04 18.01 2.19
CA GLY A 156 26.07 19.24 2.99
C GLY A 156 25.51 20.47 2.27
N LYS A 157 24.69 20.27 1.23
CA LYS A 157 24.15 21.35 0.39
C LYS A 157 22.73 21.79 0.79
N VAL A 158 22.12 21.13 1.78
CA VAL A 158 20.74 21.33 2.22
C VAL A 158 20.70 21.39 3.75
N SER A 159 19.91 22.34 4.30
CA SER A 159 19.72 22.55 5.75
C SER A 159 18.93 21.41 6.40
N GLU A 160 19.08 21.23 7.71
CA GLU A 160 18.34 20.22 8.50
C GLU A 160 16.80 20.38 8.43
N GLU A 161 16.30 21.54 7.99
CA GLU A 161 14.87 21.87 7.89
C GLU A 161 14.09 20.91 6.98
N ILE A 162 14.68 20.44 5.87
CA ILE A 162 14.02 19.49 4.94
C ILE A 162 13.79 18.11 5.59
N LEU A 163 14.58 17.77 6.60
CA LEU A 163 14.39 16.54 7.38
C LEU A 163 13.51 16.77 8.61
N GLN A 164 13.53 17.97 9.20
CA GLN A 164 12.70 18.33 10.36
C GLN A 164 11.23 18.58 9.99
N GLU A 165 10.92 19.00 8.76
CA GLU A 165 9.53 19.13 8.28
C GLU A 165 8.77 17.78 8.41
N LYS A 166 9.47 16.66 8.27
CA LYS A 166 8.89 15.32 8.52
C LYS A 166 8.61 15.03 10.00
N GLU A 167 9.46 15.53 10.89
CA GLU A 167 9.39 15.30 12.35
C GLU A 167 8.33 16.21 13.01
N HIS A 168 8.08 17.39 12.44
CA HIS A 168 7.05 18.34 12.91
C HIS A 168 5.62 18.01 12.45
N GLU A 169 5.46 17.25 11.37
CA GLU A 169 4.14 16.77 10.91
C GLU A 169 3.72 15.46 11.59
N GLU A 170 4.58 14.83 12.40
CA GLU A 170 4.14 13.76 13.30
C GLU A 170 3.14 14.35 14.32
N PRO A 171 1.96 13.75 14.52
CA PRO A 171 1.12 14.16 15.63
C PRO A 171 1.93 13.93 16.91
N LEU A 172 2.13 15.02 17.68
CA LEU A 172 2.72 15.01 19.02
C LEU A 172 2.37 13.69 19.70
N ARG A 173 3.37 12.83 19.91
CA ARG A 173 3.21 11.65 20.76
C ARG A 173 2.79 12.17 22.13
N ILE A 174 1.49 12.09 22.41
CA ILE A 174 0.96 12.22 23.75
C ILE A 174 1.33 10.89 24.42
N GLU A 175 2.52 10.87 25.01
CA GLU A 175 2.86 9.86 26.03
C GLU A 175 1.96 10.01 27.26
#